data_AF-A0A1M7CFU9-F1
#
_entry.id   AF-A0A1M7CFU9-F1
#
_cell.length_a   1.000
_cell.length_b   1.000
_cell.length_c   1.000
_cell.angle_alpha   90.00
_cell.angle_beta   90.00
_cell.angle_gamma   90.00
#
_symmetry.space_group_name_H-M   'P 1'
#
loop_
_entity.id
_entity.type
_entity.pdbx_description
1 polymer ?
#
loop_
_entity_poly.entity_id
_entity_poly.type
_entity_poly.pdbx_seq_one_letter_code
_entity_poly.pdbx_strand_id
1 'polypeptide(L)'
;MDNFKEEYLKALREIEKEELEKYKPQIQYFKKIMKDKGIKLTDDNFNFYQTSGIIVSFPNIVNLLVEDLVIDKDGLINFDELNKTFVKKTFFNGYLFHENFVLMANSYFRREFHEINNYAPRFIEYFWESNDSNVDHYISIDMDRVRIDVNGSPCLELDTWYGAQFNNKIDLIPDGIVKLRPPMDVEYTYISSFFRNAYSLDIKWTTKNNIKSFQAEEFKTEEIKIIKNNVEYFPVRYIHAEYDLQNGYFRHFDGAIHFYNENEYYSRRDSDFNYNNKNQGHIKTLSQKLFKMNGIVSVNTWIKFCSHFFAGNPLIFEYFEDKYPNHINEILEKLRLRNE
;
A
#
# COMPACT_ATOMS: atom_id res chain seq x y z
N MET A 1 -6.40 -28.54 -11.76
CA MET A 1 -6.04 -27.31 -11.03
C MET A 1 -6.97 -27.09 -9.85
N ASP A 2 -8.27 -27.36 -10.01
CA ASP A 2 -9.27 -27.15 -8.93
C ASP A 2 -9.08 -28.07 -7.71
N ASN A 3 -8.83 -29.37 -7.89
CA ASN A 3 -8.59 -30.28 -6.74
C ASN A 3 -7.38 -29.86 -5.89
N PHE A 4 -6.29 -29.40 -6.53
CA PHE A 4 -5.11 -28.92 -5.82
C PHE A 4 -5.39 -27.63 -5.03
N LYS A 5 -6.18 -26.70 -5.60
CA LYS A 5 -6.59 -25.48 -4.91
C LYS A 5 -7.47 -25.80 -3.70
N GLU A 6 -8.41 -26.73 -3.85
CA GLU A 6 -9.28 -27.17 -2.75
C GLU A 6 -8.49 -27.86 -1.62
N GLU A 7 -7.58 -28.77 -1.96
CA GLU A 7 -6.68 -29.43 -1.01
C GLU A 7 -5.79 -28.40 -0.28
N TYR A 8 -5.23 -27.43 -1.01
CA TYR A 8 -4.44 -26.35 -0.43
C TYR A 8 -5.25 -25.50 0.55
N LEU A 9 -6.47 -25.07 0.18
CA LEU A 9 -7.35 -24.30 1.06
C LEU A 9 -7.77 -25.11 2.30
N LYS A 10 -7.96 -26.42 2.16
CA LYS A 10 -8.25 -27.31 3.29
C LYS A 10 -7.06 -27.38 4.25
N ALA A 11 -5.85 -27.57 3.73
CA ALA A 11 -4.62 -27.59 4.52
C ALA A 11 -4.42 -26.26 5.28
N LEU A 12 -4.68 -25.11 4.65
CA LEU A 12 -4.62 -23.81 5.31
C LEU A 12 -5.59 -23.70 6.50
N ARG A 13 -6.81 -24.21 6.36
CA ARG A 13 -7.81 -24.23 7.45
C ARG A 13 -7.42 -25.17 8.58
N GLU A 14 -6.75 -26.28 8.28
CA GLU A 14 -6.23 -27.20 9.29
C GLU A 14 -5.11 -26.53 10.10
N ILE A 15 -4.16 -25.88 9.41
CA ILE A 15 -3.09 -25.11 10.05
C ILE A 15 -3.65 -23.98 10.93
N GLU A 16 -4.65 -23.24 10.44
CA GLU A 16 -5.30 -22.18 11.22
C GLU A 16 -5.90 -22.72 12.52
N LYS A 17 -6.60 -23.85 12.47
CA LYS A 17 -7.16 -24.48 13.68
C LYS A 17 -6.07 -24.92 14.67
N GLU A 18 -5.00 -25.51 14.18
CA GLU A 18 -3.88 -25.96 15.01
C GLU A 18 -3.19 -24.78 15.70
N GLU A 19 -2.90 -23.70 14.98
CA GLU A 19 -2.27 -22.51 15.54
C GLU A 19 -3.21 -21.76 16.50
N LEU A 20 -4.52 -21.65 16.21
CA LEU A 20 -5.48 -21.05 17.14
C LEU A 20 -5.59 -21.84 18.45
N GLU A 21 -5.59 -23.19 18.41
CA GLU A 21 -5.61 -23.99 19.64
C GLU A 21 -4.29 -23.86 20.42
N LYS A 22 -3.15 -23.83 19.74
CA LYS A 22 -1.83 -23.58 20.35
C LYS A 22 -1.74 -22.22 21.05
N TYR A 23 -2.34 -21.17 20.47
CA TYR A 23 -2.37 -19.82 21.03
C TYR A 23 -3.62 -19.52 21.89
N LYS A 24 -4.41 -20.54 22.23
CA LYS A 24 -5.62 -20.39 23.05
C LYS A 24 -5.39 -19.66 24.38
N PRO A 25 -4.30 -19.90 25.15
CA PRO A 25 -4.05 -19.13 26.37
C PRO A 25 -3.95 -17.62 26.11
N GLN A 26 -3.25 -17.21 25.06
CA GLN A 26 -3.10 -15.82 24.65
C GLN A 26 -4.42 -15.22 24.17
N ILE A 27 -5.20 -15.97 23.39
CA ILE A 27 -6.56 -15.58 22.96
C ILE A 27 -7.45 -15.32 24.17
N GLN A 28 -7.48 -16.24 25.15
CA GLN A 28 -8.31 -16.08 26.35
C GLN A 28 -7.85 -14.91 27.23
N TYR A 29 -6.53 -14.70 27.34
CA TYR A 29 -5.98 -13.55 28.02
C TYR A 29 -6.39 -12.24 27.34
N PHE A 30 -6.29 -12.15 26.02
CA PHE A 30 -6.70 -10.97 25.26
C PHE A 30 -8.21 -10.71 25.36
N LYS A 31 -9.04 -11.76 25.30
CA LYS A 31 -10.48 -11.66 25.56
C LYS A 31 -10.79 -11.06 26.93
N LYS A 32 -10.01 -11.39 27.95
CA LYS A 32 -10.16 -10.81 29.29
C LYS A 32 -9.83 -9.31 29.29
N ILE A 33 -8.71 -8.90 28.68
CA ILE A 33 -8.36 -7.47 28.52
C ILE A 33 -9.51 -6.69 27.89
N MET A 34 -10.05 -7.20 26.79
CA MET A 34 -11.14 -6.52 26.08
C MET A 34 -12.45 -6.52 26.87
N LYS A 35 -12.73 -7.59 27.62
CA LYS A 35 -13.90 -7.66 28.51
C LYS A 35 -13.82 -6.63 29.63
N ASP A 36 -12.64 -6.40 30.20
CA ASP A 36 -12.41 -5.38 31.23
C ASP A 36 -12.66 -3.96 30.66
N LYS A 37 -12.52 -3.78 29.34
CA LYS A 37 -12.91 -2.59 28.57
C LYS A 37 -14.38 -2.61 28.07
N GLY A 38 -15.19 -3.57 28.53
CA GLY A 38 -16.61 -3.69 28.15
C GLY A 38 -16.89 -4.33 26.79
N ILE A 39 -15.86 -4.88 26.13
CA ILE A 39 -15.97 -5.47 24.78
C ILE A 39 -15.93 -6.99 24.88
N LYS A 40 -16.94 -7.65 24.30
CA LYS A 40 -17.01 -9.11 24.25
C LYS A 40 -16.57 -9.62 22.88
N LEU A 41 -15.40 -10.26 22.84
CA LEU A 41 -14.91 -10.96 21.66
C LEU A 41 -15.31 -12.45 21.69
N THR A 42 -15.71 -12.99 20.53
CA THR A 42 -15.97 -14.42 20.31
C THR A 42 -14.76 -15.09 19.66
N ASP A 43 -14.78 -16.42 19.48
CA ASP A 43 -13.71 -17.11 18.74
C ASP A 43 -13.68 -16.69 17.25
N ASP A 44 -14.81 -16.29 16.67
CA ASP A 44 -14.90 -15.80 15.28
C ASP A 44 -14.15 -14.49 15.03
N ASN A 45 -13.76 -13.78 16.10
CA ASN A 45 -12.93 -12.59 15.97
C ASN A 45 -11.45 -12.92 15.74
N PHE A 46 -11.03 -14.18 15.85
CA PHE A 46 -9.62 -14.58 15.80
C PHE A 46 -9.35 -15.44 14.57
N ASN A 47 -8.29 -15.07 13.84
CA ASN A 47 -7.82 -15.81 12.68
C ASN A 47 -6.31 -16.02 12.77
N PHE A 48 -5.84 -17.05 12.07
CA PHE A 48 -4.41 -17.23 11.85
C PHE A 48 -4.09 -17.04 10.36
N TYR A 49 -3.12 -16.17 10.10
CA TYR A 49 -2.55 -16.03 8.76
C TYR A 49 -1.05 -16.32 8.83
N GLN A 50 -0.56 -17.19 7.95
CA GLN A 50 0.87 -17.55 7.89
C GLN A 50 1.80 -16.34 7.74
N THR A 51 1.30 -15.26 7.14
CA THR A 51 2.05 -14.02 6.88
C THR A 51 2.07 -13.05 8.06
N SER A 52 1.07 -13.11 8.96
CA SER A 52 0.86 -12.06 9.97
C SER A 52 0.59 -12.57 11.40
N GLY A 53 0.44 -13.87 11.59
CA GLY A 53 0.29 -14.49 12.91
C GLY A 53 -1.17 -14.59 13.35
N ILE A 54 -1.39 -14.48 14.66
CA ILE A 54 -2.73 -14.56 15.27
C ILE A 54 -3.31 -13.14 15.30
N ILE A 55 -4.30 -12.91 14.44
CA ILE A 55 -4.97 -11.64 14.28
C ILE A 55 -6.30 -11.67 15.00
N VAL A 56 -6.62 -10.57 15.68
CA VAL A 56 -7.97 -10.29 16.17
C VAL A 56 -8.58 -9.15 15.37
N SER A 57 -9.82 -9.34 14.93
CA SER A 57 -10.57 -8.39 14.12
C SER A 57 -11.80 -7.91 14.88
N PHE A 58 -11.86 -6.59 15.13
CA PHE A 58 -13.01 -5.93 15.74
C PHE A 58 -13.03 -4.44 15.35
N PRO A 59 -14.19 -3.86 15.00
CA PRO A 59 -14.24 -2.46 14.57
C PRO A 59 -13.58 -1.50 15.56
N ASN A 60 -12.64 -0.69 15.06
CA ASN A 60 -11.92 0.33 15.79
C ASN A 60 -11.16 -0.18 17.03
N ILE A 61 -10.73 -1.45 17.03
CA ILE A 61 -10.06 -2.09 18.17
C ILE A 61 -8.80 -1.34 18.63
N VAL A 62 -8.08 -0.68 17.73
CA VAL A 62 -6.87 0.07 18.08
C VAL A 62 -7.18 1.23 19.01
N ASN A 63 -8.22 2.02 18.72
CA ASN A 63 -8.63 3.13 19.61
C ASN A 63 -9.20 2.63 20.94
N LEU A 64 -9.78 1.42 20.97
CA LEU A 64 -10.23 0.80 22.23
C LEU A 64 -9.05 0.35 23.10
N LEU A 65 -7.94 -0.06 22.48
CA LEU A 65 -6.71 -0.46 23.17
C LEU A 65 -5.86 0.74 23.59
N VAL A 66 -5.84 1.79 22.77
CA VAL A 66 -4.94 2.94 22.87
C VAL A 66 -5.76 4.22 22.80
N GLU A 67 -6.31 4.64 23.95
CA GLU A 67 -7.29 5.73 24.01
C GLU A 67 -6.65 7.11 23.71
N ASP A 68 -5.35 7.28 23.96
CA ASP A 68 -4.61 8.53 23.75
C ASP A 68 -4.02 8.67 22.33
N LEU A 69 -4.41 7.80 21.39
CA LEU A 69 -3.87 7.84 20.04
C LEU A 69 -4.37 9.08 19.28
N VAL A 70 -3.45 9.96 18.90
CA VAL A 70 -3.79 11.16 18.13
C VAL A 70 -3.82 10.83 16.63
N ILE A 71 -5.03 10.72 16.10
CA ILE A 71 -5.28 10.55 14.66
C ILE A 71 -5.61 11.92 14.07
N ASP A 72 -4.95 12.27 12.98
CA ASP A 72 -5.20 13.52 12.29
C ASP A 72 -6.48 13.49 11.42
N LYS A 73 -6.81 14.63 10.81
CA LYS A 73 -7.98 14.78 9.94
C LYS A 73 -7.97 13.87 8.69
N ASP A 74 -6.79 13.39 8.27
CA ASP A 74 -6.60 12.53 7.11
C ASP A 74 -6.64 11.03 7.50
N GLY A 75 -6.84 10.71 8.79
CA GLY A 75 -6.83 9.34 9.31
C GLY A 75 -5.43 8.78 9.51
N LEU A 76 -4.42 9.64 9.61
CA LEU A 76 -3.02 9.26 9.79
C LEU A 76 -2.53 9.60 11.20
N ILE A 77 -1.52 8.87 11.65
CA ILE A 77 -0.87 9.07 12.94
C ILE A 77 0.57 9.51 12.71
N ASN A 78 1.05 10.49 13.48
CA ASN A 78 2.45 10.90 13.44
C ASN A 78 3.33 9.73 13.88
N PHE A 79 4.35 9.42 13.08
CA PHE A 79 5.13 8.22 13.29
C PHE A 79 6.09 8.31 14.48
N ASP A 80 6.58 9.51 14.81
CA ASP A 80 7.39 9.73 16.01
C ASP A 80 6.56 9.58 17.27
N GLU A 81 5.30 10.01 17.27
CA GLU A 81 4.37 9.76 18.38
C GLU A 81 4.12 8.25 18.60
N LEU A 82 3.96 7.47 17.52
CA LEU A 82 3.87 6.00 17.62
C LEU A 82 5.12 5.41 18.26
N ASN A 83 6.31 5.89 17.89
CA ASN A 83 7.58 5.38 18.42
C ASN A 83 7.83 5.71 19.91
N LYS A 84 7.02 6.58 20.54
CA LYS A 84 7.09 6.83 21.99
C LYS A 84 6.47 5.70 22.81
N THR A 85 5.43 5.05 22.29
CA THR A 85 4.64 4.03 23.00
C THR A 85 4.96 2.62 22.52
N PHE A 86 5.31 2.46 21.25
CA PHE A 86 5.49 1.17 20.63
C PHE A 86 6.93 0.91 20.22
N VAL A 87 7.33 -0.36 20.29
CA VAL A 87 8.70 -0.79 19.99
C VAL A 87 8.77 -1.41 18.59
N LYS A 88 9.77 -1.00 17.82
CA LYS A 88 10.14 -1.64 16.55
C LYS A 88 11.02 -2.86 16.82
N LYS A 89 10.73 -4.00 16.19
CA LYS A 89 11.58 -5.20 16.25
C LYS A 89 12.20 -5.48 14.89
N THR A 90 13.46 -5.92 14.89
CA THR A 90 14.18 -6.32 13.68
C THR A 90 13.38 -7.37 12.90
N PHE A 91 13.28 -7.21 11.59
CA PHE A 91 12.53 -8.07 10.67
C PHE A 91 11.00 -8.04 10.78
N PHE A 92 10.42 -7.21 11.65
CA PHE A 92 8.98 -7.01 11.76
C PHE A 92 8.55 -5.68 11.15
N ASN A 93 8.88 -5.48 9.88
CA ASN A 93 8.53 -4.25 9.16
C ASN A 93 7.00 -4.10 9.08
N GLY A 94 6.48 -2.93 9.46
CA GLY A 94 5.05 -2.65 9.50
C GLY A 94 4.34 -3.12 10.77
N TYR A 95 5.10 -3.56 11.78
CA TYR A 95 4.56 -3.99 13.06
C TYR A 95 5.16 -3.15 14.20
N LEU A 96 4.29 -2.68 15.11
CA LEU A 96 4.62 -1.89 16.28
C LEU A 96 4.21 -2.63 17.55
N PHE A 97 5.19 -3.02 18.37
CA PHE A 97 4.96 -3.90 19.49
C PHE A 97 4.55 -3.12 20.73
N HIS A 98 3.44 -3.56 21.32
CA HIS A 98 3.04 -3.30 22.70
C HIS A 98 3.26 -4.57 23.53
N GLU A 99 3.05 -4.49 24.84
CA GLU A 99 3.18 -5.65 25.75
C GLU A 99 2.22 -6.80 25.39
N ASN A 100 0.97 -6.45 25.05
CA ASN A 100 -0.13 -7.41 24.90
C ASN A 100 -0.61 -7.61 23.45
N PHE A 101 -0.17 -6.76 22.53
CA PHE A 101 -0.59 -6.78 21.13
C PHE A 101 0.44 -6.08 20.26
N VAL A 102 0.23 -6.14 18.95
CA VAL A 102 1.09 -5.53 17.94
C VAL A 102 0.20 -4.80 16.95
N LEU A 103 0.41 -3.48 16.82
CA LEU A 103 -0.24 -2.69 15.78
C LEU A 103 0.38 -3.03 14.42
N MET A 104 -0.43 -2.93 13.38
CA MET A 104 -0.03 -3.23 12.01
C MET A 104 -0.23 -2.00 11.13
N ALA A 105 0.71 -1.70 10.24
CA ALA A 105 0.47 -0.74 9.16
C ALA A 105 -0.75 -1.17 8.35
N ASN A 106 -1.48 -0.18 7.80
CA ASN A 106 -2.75 -0.42 7.12
C ASN A 106 -2.67 -1.53 6.06
N SER A 107 -3.71 -2.35 5.94
CA SER A 107 -3.76 -3.49 5.02
C SER A 107 -3.55 -3.10 3.56
N TYR A 108 -3.85 -1.86 3.16
CA TYR A 108 -3.66 -1.40 1.79
C TYR A 108 -2.20 -1.18 1.37
N PHE A 109 -1.24 -1.28 2.30
CA PHE A 109 0.18 -1.43 1.96
C PHE A 109 0.55 -2.85 1.51
N ARG A 110 -0.33 -3.84 1.72
CA ARG A 110 -0.10 -5.24 1.33
C ARG A 110 -0.28 -5.43 -0.15
N ARG A 111 0.33 -6.49 -0.69
CA ARG A 111 0.19 -6.83 -2.11
C ARG A 111 -1.28 -7.04 -2.44
N GLU A 112 -1.71 -6.46 -3.56
CA GLU A 112 -3.11 -6.51 -4.03
C GLU A 112 -4.12 -6.01 -2.98
N PHE A 113 -3.67 -5.20 -2.02
CA PHE A 113 -4.50 -4.62 -0.96
C PHE A 113 -5.16 -5.68 -0.05
N HIS A 114 -4.71 -6.94 -0.15
CA HIS A 114 -5.34 -8.06 0.54
C HIS A 114 -4.73 -8.29 1.91
N GLU A 115 -5.60 -8.59 2.86
CA GLU A 115 -5.27 -8.58 4.28
C GLU A 115 -4.37 -9.75 4.71
N ILE A 116 -4.49 -10.87 3.99
CA ILE A 116 -3.71 -12.11 4.16
C ILE A 116 -2.31 -11.98 3.53
N ASN A 117 -2.13 -11.09 2.55
CA ASN A 117 -0.84 -10.95 1.88
C ASN A 117 0.16 -10.20 2.79
N ASN A 118 1.45 -10.41 2.55
CA ASN A 118 2.47 -9.60 3.20
C ASN A 118 2.54 -8.18 2.57
N TYR A 119 3.26 -7.27 3.24
CA TYR A 119 3.47 -5.91 2.75
C TYR A 119 4.13 -5.91 1.36
N ALA A 120 3.74 -4.95 0.51
CA ALA A 120 4.46 -4.70 -0.73
C ALA A 120 5.94 -4.41 -0.40
N PRO A 121 6.88 -4.92 -1.20
CA PRO A 121 8.27 -4.98 -0.79
C PRO A 121 8.83 -3.59 -0.52
N ARG A 122 9.55 -3.49 0.61
CA ARG A 122 10.43 -2.38 1.01
C ARG A 122 9.80 -1.01 1.30
N PHE A 123 8.58 -0.66 0.83
CA PHE A 123 7.99 0.66 1.13
C PHE A 123 7.91 0.88 2.63
N ILE A 124 7.26 -0.05 3.33
CA ILE A 124 7.06 0.01 4.78
C ILE A 124 8.39 -0.08 5.51
N GLU A 125 9.31 -0.94 5.07
CA GLU A 125 10.66 -1.03 5.64
C GLU A 125 11.39 0.32 5.58
N TYR A 126 11.45 0.95 4.41
CA TYR A 126 12.10 2.26 4.26
C TYR A 126 11.40 3.36 5.04
N PHE A 127 10.08 3.31 5.14
CA PHE A 127 9.34 4.23 5.99
C PHE A 127 9.73 4.02 7.46
N TRP A 128 9.88 2.77 7.90
CA TRP A 128 10.24 2.38 9.26
C TRP A 128 11.64 2.79 9.70
N GLU A 129 12.56 2.72 8.76
CA GLU A 129 13.98 3.04 8.92
C GLU A 129 14.26 4.53 8.70
N SER A 130 13.31 5.28 8.15
CA SER A 130 13.44 6.72 7.93
C SER A 130 13.55 7.45 9.27
N ASN A 131 14.65 8.16 9.48
CA ASN A 131 14.92 8.99 10.66
C ASN A 131 15.33 10.43 10.25
N ASP A 132 14.79 10.94 9.13
CA ASP A 132 15.09 12.30 8.67
C ASP A 132 14.33 13.33 9.50
N SER A 133 15.04 14.08 10.35
CA SER A 133 14.46 15.10 11.24
C SER A 133 13.88 16.31 10.49
N ASN A 134 14.13 16.43 9.18
CA ASN A 134 13.53 17.49 8.36
C ASN A 134 12.19 17.08 7.76
N VAL A 135 11.75 15.83 7.99
CA VAL A 135 10.53 15.28 7.41
C VAL A 135 9.63 14.77 8.52
N ASP A 136 8.43 15.35 8.61
CA ASP A 136 7.38 14.85 9.48
C ASP A 136 6.68 13.67 8.81
N HIS A 137 6.83 12.48 9.39
CA HIS A 137 6.29 11.24 8.86
C HIS A 137 4.95 10.91 9.50
N TYR A 138 3.96 10.59 8.67
CA TYR A 138 2.65 10.14 9.11
C TYR A 138 2.24 8.89 8.34
N ILE A 139 1.62 7.94 9.03
CA ILE A 139 1.24 6.65 8.47
C ILE A 139 -0.15 6.22 8.94
N SER A 140 -0.85 5.49 8.09
CA SER A 140 -2.11 4.82 8.41
C SER A 140 -1.83 3.46 9.06
N ILE A 141 -2.50 3.21 10.17
CA ILE A 141 -2.50 1.93 10.90
C ILE A 141 -3.80 1.19 10.58
N ASP A 142 -3.78 -0.13 10.70
CA ASP A 142 -4.98 -0.95 10.64
C ASP A 142 -5.79 -0.78 11.93
N MET A 143 -6.84 0.04 11.88
CA MET A 143 -7.62 0.42 13.07
C MET A 143 -8.54 -0.71 13.57
N ASP A 144 -8.85 -1.67 12.72
CA ASP A 144 -9.83 -2.73 12.99
C ASP A 144 -9.18 -4.06 13.36
N ARG A 145 -7.84 -4.16 13.27
CA ARG A 145 -7.12 -5.41 13.49
C ARG A 145 -5.81 -5.21 14.22
N VAL A 146 -5.52 -6.10 15.16
CA VAL A 146 -4.20 -6.19 15.82
C VAL A 146 -3.73 -7.63 15.86
N ARG A 147 -2.40 -7.82 15.92
CA ARG A 147 -1.79 -9.12 16.15
C ARG A 147 -1.59 -9.35 17.65
N ILE A 148 -1.83 -10.56 18.16
CA ILE A 148 -1.75 -10.86 19.61
C ILE A 148 -0.66 -11.87 20.00
N ASP A 149 -0.06 -12.57 19.05
CA ASP A 149 1.12 -13.40 19.28
C ASP A 149 2.40 -12.53 19.28
N VAL A 150 2.56 -11.70 20.31
CA VAL A 150 3.66 -10.72 20.50
C VAL A 150 5.07 -11.34 20.42
N ASN A 151 5.18 -12.64 20.72
CA ASN A 151 6.41 -13.44 20.65
C ASN A 151 6.45 -14.40 19.46
N GLY A 152 5.48 -14.30 18.55
CA GLY A 152 5.45 -15.11 17.33
C GLY A 152 6.56 -14.72 16.35
N SER A 153 6.83 -15.61 15.40
CA SER A 153 7.88 -15.41 14.40
C SER A 153 7.48 -14.36 13.34
N PRO A 154 8.46 -13.69 12.71
CA PRO A 154 8.20 -12.87 11.53
C PRO A 154 8.02 -13.77 10.30
N CYS A 155 7.27 -13.28 9.31
CA CYS A 155 7.31 -13.82 7.95
C CYS A 155 8.39 -13.04 7.17
N LEU A 156 9.44 -13.74 6.73
CA LEU A 156 10.50 -13.13 5.93
C LEU A 156 10.27 -13.41 4.45
N GLU A 157 10.10 -12.35 3.68
CA GLU A 157 10.10 -12.41 2.23
C GLU A 157 11.34 -11.69 1.71
N LEU A 158 12.20 -12.41 1.00
CA LEU A 158 13.42 -11.87 0.39
C LEU A 158 13.16 -11.35 -1.03
N ASP A 159 11.89 -11.03 -1.33
CA ASP A 159 11.50 -10.38 -2.57
C ASP A 159 11.95 -8.92 -2.52
N THR A 160 12.60 -8.45 -3.57
CA THR A 160 13.13 -7.09 -3.62
C THR A 160 12.73 -6.40 -4.91
N TRP A 161 12.53 -5.11 -4.78
CA TRP A 161 12.28 -4.18 -5.85
C TRP A 161 13.35 -3.10 -5.71
N TYR A 162 13.91 -2.63 -6.83
CA TYR A 162 14.83 -1.50 -6.81
C TYR A 162 14.04 -0.23 -7.19
N GLY A 163 14.48 0.94 -6.72
CA GLY A 163 13.89 2.20 -7.18
C GLY A 163 14.40 2.56 -8.58
N ALA A 164 13.66 3.39 -9.30
CA ALA A 164 14.14 3.92 -10.57
C ALA A 164 15.24 4.98 -10.37
N GLN A 165 16.14 5.12 -11.35
CA GLN A 165 17.11 6.20 -11.44
C GLN A 165 16.52 7.34 -12.30
N PHE A 166 16.42 8.55 -11.76
CA PHE A 166 15.76 9.66 -12.46
C PHE A 166 16.70 10.86 -12.64
N ASN A 167 16.42 11.70 -13.64
CA ASN A 167 17.04 13.01 -13.74
C ASN A 167 16.50 13.92 -12.62
N ASN A 168 17.32 14.17 -11.60
CA ASN A 168 16.93 14.91 -10.39
C ASN A 168 16.53 16.39 -10.62
N LYS A 169 16.49 16.88 -11.86
CA LYS A 169 16.09 18.25 -12.22
C LYS A 169 14.58 18.36 -12.43
N ILE A 170 13.84 18.37 -11.33
CA ILE A 170 12.37 18.47 -11.32
C ILE A 170 11.89 19.76 -12.01
N ASP A 171 12.65 20.84 -11.90
CA ASP A 171 12.38 22.14 -12.53
C ASP A 171 12.25 22.07 -14.05
N LEU A 172 13.01 21.17 -14.71
CA LEU A 172 13.03 21.04 -16.17
C LEU A 172 11.89 20.17 -16.76
N ILE A 173 11.16 19.43 -15.93
CA ILE A 173 10.07 18.56 -16.41
C ILE A 173 8.93 19.42 -16.97
N PRO A 174 8.44 19.25 -18.21
CA PRO A 174 7.32 20.05 -18.69
C PRO A 174 6.03 19.71 -17.94
N ASP A 175 5.15 20.71 -17.77
CA ASP A 175 3.76 20.47 -17.38
C ASP A 175 3.07 19.63 -18.45
N GLY A 176 2.20 18.72 -18.02
CA GLY A 176 1.54 17.81 -18.95
C GLY A 176 0.98 16.56 -18.28
N ILE A 177 0.42 15.70 -19.12
CA ILE A 177 -0.10 14.39 -18.72
C ILE A 177 0.62 13.33 -19.52
N VAL A 178 1.04 12.27 -18.84
CA VAL A 178 1.55 11.04 -19.43
C VAL A 178 0.64 9.90 -19.00
N LYS A 179 0.37 8.97 -19.90
CA LYS A 179 -0.36 7.75 -19.61
C LYS A 179 0.36 6.56 -20.20
N LEU A 180 0.95 5.76 -19.32
CA LEU A 180 1.70 4.56 -19.69
C LEU A 180 0.79 3.34 -19.57
N ARG A 181 0.98 2.37 -20.46
CA ARG A 181 0.28 1.08 -20.46
C ARG A 181 1.28 -0.04 -20.72
N PRO A 182 1.06 -1.23 -20.18
CA PRO A 182 1.86 -2.38 -20.57
C PRO A 182 1.75 -2.64 -22.09
N PRO A 183 2.73 -3.33 -22.69
CA PRO A 183 2.74 -3.57 -24.13
C PRO A 183 1.48 -4.32 -24.60
N MET A 184 0.83 -3.80 -25.64
CA MET A 184 -0.44 -4.35 -26.16
C MET A 184 -0.27 -5.70 -26.86
N ASP A 185 0.94 -6.04 -27.27
CA ASP A 185 1.31 -7.28 -27.95
C ASP A 185 1.57 -8.45 -27.00
N VAL A 186 1.37 -8.25 -25.69
CA VAL A 186 1.63 -9.24 -24.64
C VAL A 186 0.31 -9.73 -24.06
N GLU A 187 0.15 -11.05 -23.93
CA GLU A 187 -1.07 -11.64 -23.37
C GLU A 187 -1.31 -11.25 -21.91
N TYR A 188 -2.59 -11.23 -21.54
CA TYR A 188 -3.05 -10.84 -20.21
C TYR A 188 -2.37 -11.60 -19.06
N THR A 189 -2.12 -12.90 -19.22
CA THR A 189 -1.48 -13.75 -18.21
C THR A 189 -0.06 -13.27 -17.85
N TYR A 190 0.68 -12.76 -18.83
CA TYR A 190 2.02 -12.19 -18.62
C TYR A 190 1.93 -10.78 -18.03
N ILE A 191 0.91 -9.98 -18.41
CA ILE A 191 0.64 -8.68 -17.75
C ILE A 191 0.33 -8.89 -16.27
N SER A 192 -0.54 -9.85 -15.95
CA SER A 192 -0.88 -10.22 -14.57
C SER A 192 0.39 -10.58 -13.77
N SER A 193 1.26 -11.39 -14.37
CA SER A 193 2.48 -11.89 -13.72
C SER A 193 3.58 -10.84 -13.55
N PHE A 194 3.91 -10.10 -14.62
CA PHE A 194 5.09 -9.24 -14.68
C PHE A 194 4.81 -7.76 -14.46
N PHE A 195 3.56 -7.34 -14.64
CA PHE A 195 3.09 -5.98 -14.36
C PHE A 195 2.15 -5.93 -13.15
N ARG A 196 1.97 -7.05 -12.43
CA ARG A 196 1.13 -7.18 -11.23
C ARG A 196 -0.26 -6.60 -11.45
N ASN A 197 -0.90 -7.02 -12.53
CA ASN A 197 -2.22 -6.56 -12.95
C ASN A 197 -2.30 -5.04 -13.16
N ALA A 198 -1.19 -4.33 -13.45
CA ALA A 198 -1.27 -2.92 -13.82
C ALA A 198 -1.96 -2.77 -15.18
N TYR A 199 -2.96 -1.90 -15.24
CA TYR A 199 -3.64 -1.52 -16.47
C TYR A 199 -3.01 -0.26 -17.06
N SER A 200 -2.84 0.78 -16.24
CA SER A 200 -2.12 2.00 -16.63
C SER A 200 -1.47 2.69 -15.44
N LEU A 201 -0.46 3.50 -15.75
CA LEU A 201 0.09 4.50 -14.86
C LEU A 201 -0.14 5.87 -15.49
N ASP A 202 -1.08 6.61 -14.92
CA ASP A 202 -1.37 7.98 -15.32
C ASP A 202 -0.50 8.90 -14.46
N ILE A 203 0.14 9.90 -15.07
CA ILE A 203 0.98 10.89 -14.38
C ILE A 203 0.63 12.29 -14.88
N LYS A 204 0.63 13.26 -13.96
CA LYS A 204 0.42 14.68 -14.27
C LYS A 204 1.44 15.55 -13.56
N TRP A 205 1.98 16.51 -14.30
CA TRP A 205 2.69 17.67 -13.78
C TRP A 205 1.90 18.94 -14.06
N THR A 206 1.79 19.80 -13.05
CA THR A 206 1.24 21.15 -13.19
C THR A 206 2.02 22.13 -12.34
N THR A 207 2.26 23.33 -12.86
CA THR A 207 2.97 24.38 -12.14
C THR A 207 2.03 25.56 -11.85
N LYS A 208 1.96 25.98 -10.58
CA LYS A 208 1.21 27.16 -10.15
C LYS A 208 1.92 27.85 -8.99
N ASN A 209 2.07 29.18 -9.05
CA ASN A 209 2.63 29.99 -7.97
C ASN A 209 3.99 29.46 -7.46
N ASN A 210 4.90 29.13 -8.38
CA ASN A 210 6.23 28.58 -8.07
C ASN A 210 6.23 27.20 -7.39
N ILE A 211 5.08 26.54 -7.31
CA ILE A 211 4.94 25.16 -6.84
C ILE A 211 4.61 24.29 -8.03
N LYS A 212 5.40 23.23 -8.19
CA LYS A 212 5.21 22.22 -9.22
C LYS A 212 4.64 20.95 -8.60
N SER A 213 3.40 20.64 -8.92
CA SER A 213 2.66 19.51 -8.38
C SER A 213 2.80 18.28 -9.28
N PHE A 214 3.16 17.16 -8.68
CA PHE A 214 3.13 15.83 -9.26
C PHE A 214 1.91 15.07 -8.78
N GLN A 215 1.22 14.39 -9.68
CA GLN A 215 0.16 13.44 -9.37
C GLN A 215 0.39 12.15 -10.15
N ALA A 216 0.14 11.00 -9.55
CA ALA A 216 0.18 9.71 -10.24
C ALA A 216 -0.96 8.79 -9.78
N GLU A 217 -1.58 8.07 -10.71
CA GLU A 217 -2.59 7.05 -10.46
C GLU A 217 -2.21 5.72 -11.13
N GLU A 218 -2.06 4.67 -10.33
CA GLU A 218 -1.92 3.30 -10.83
C GLU A 218 -3.30 2.63 -10.85
N PHE A 219 -3.80 2.41 -12.07
CA PHE A 219 -4.97 1.58 -12.29
C PHE A 219 -4.55 0.11 -12.36
N LYS A 220 -5.20 -0.74 -11.58
CA LYS A 220 -5.15 -2.19 -11.79
C LYS A 220 -6.20 -2.62 -12.83
N THR A 221 -6.12 -3.85 -13.30
CA THR A 221 -7.15 -4.47 -14.14
C THR A 221 -8.42 -4.72 -13.32
N GLU A 222 -9.53 -4.99 -14.01
CA GLU A 222 -10.84 -5.24 -13.38
C GLU A 222 -10.91 -6.49 -12.49
N GLU A 223 -9.88 -7.34 -12.52
CA GLU A 223 -9.76 -8.50 -11.63
C GLU A 223 -9.39 -8.10 -10.19
N ILE A 224 -8.79 -6.93 -10.00
CA ILE A 224 -8.43 -6.43 -8.67
C ILE A 224 -9.55 -5.59 -8.11
N LYS A 225 -10.21 -6.13 -7.10
CA LYS A 225 -11.32 -5.48 -6.41
C LYS A 225 -11.18 -5.64 -4.91
N ILE A 226 -11.75 -4.71 -4.17
CA ILE A 226 -11.81 -4.75 -2.72
C ILE A 226 -13.21 -4.44 -2.23
N ILE A 227 -13.58 -5.05 -1.11
CA ILE A 227 -14.84 -4.79 -0.44
C ILE A 227 -14.58 -3.82 0.72
N LYS A 228 -15.29 -2.70 0.75
CA LYS A 228 -15.27 -1.73 1.84
C LYS A 228 -16.70 -1.38 2.19
N ASN A 229 -17.09 -1.56 3.46
CA ASN A 229 -18.45 -1.32 3.94
C ASN A 229 -19.52 -2.04 3.09
N ASN A 230 -19.27 -3.30 2.73
CA ASN A 230 -20.11 -4.13 1.85
C ASN A 230 -20.31 -3.60 0.43
N VAL A 231 -19.47 -2.66 -0.02
CA VAL A 231 -19.47 -2.15 -1.40
C VAL A 231 -18.17 -2.57 -2.08
N GLU A 232 -18.28 -3.07 -3.30
CA GLU A 232 -17.15 -3.42 -4.15
C GLU A 232 -16.57 -2.19 -4.83
N TYR A 233 -15.24 -2.05 -4.78
CA TYR A 233 -14.50 -0.95 -5.40
C TYR A 233 -13.30 -1.47 -6.18
N PHE A 234 -12.90 -0.69 -7.18
CA PHE A 234 -11.64 -0.82 -7.90
C PHE A 234 -10.60 0.10 -7.24
N PRO A 235 -9.60 -0.45 -6.53
CA PRO A 235 -8.61 0.34 -5.84
C PRO A 235 -7.58 0.91 -6.82
N VAL A 236 -7.27 2.19 -6.66
CA VAL A 236 -6.24 2.90 -7.43
C VAL A 236 -5.25 3.50 -6.46
N ARG A 237 -3.96 3.17 -6.62
CA ARG A 237 -2.92 3.86 -5.83
C ARG A 237 -2.73 5.26 -6.38
N TYR A 238 -2.75 6.24 -5.50
CA TYR A 238 -2.59 7.64 -5.83
C TYR A 238 -1.40 8.22 -5.08
N ILE A 239 -0.60 9.02 -5.77
CA ILE A 239 0.46 9.84 -5.17
C ILE A 239 0.19 11.30 -5.51
N HIS A 240 0.46 12.19 -4.54
CA HIS A 240 0.59 13.61 -4.76
C HIS A 240 1.88 14.14 -4.12
N ALA A 241 2.57 15.05 -4.82
CA ALA A 241 3.72 15.74 -4.25
C ALA A 241 3.79 17.19 -4.74
N GLU A 242 4.29 18.09 -3.91
CA GLU A 242 4.47 19.51 -4.22
C GLU A 242 5.95 19.89 -4.15
N TYR A 243 6.55 20.17 -5.30
CA TYR A 243 7.93 20.64 -5.41
C TYR A 243 7.99 22.15 -5.37
N ASP A 244 8.80 22.69 -4.47
CA ASP A 244 9.07 24.12 -4.39
C ASP A 244 10.21 24.47 -5.35
N LEU A 245 9.89 25.18 -6.43
CA LEU A 245 10.87 25.55 -7.47
C LEU A 245 11.93 26.54 -6.97
N GLN A 246 11.65 27.30 -5.90
CA GLN A 246 12.62 28.22 -5.32
C GLN A 246 13.58 27.48 -4.40
N ASN A 247 13.06 26.58 -3.57
CA ASN A 247 13.86 25.92 -2.53
C ASN A 247 14.47 24.58 -2.98
N GLY A 248 13.97 23.99 -4.06
CA GLY A 248 14.58 22.81 -4.69
C GLY A 248 14.24 21.46 -4.04
N TYR A 249 13.16 21.38 -3.26
CA TYR A 249 12.72 20.15 -2.59
C TYR A 249 11.19 20.00 -2.62
N PHE A 250 10.70 18.80 -2.32
CA PHE A 250 9.28 18.56 -2.12
C PHE A 250 8.88 18.99 -0.71
N ARG A 251 7.94 19.93 -0.60
CA ARG A 251 7.44 20.41 0.70
C ARG A 251 6.34 19.53 1.30
N HIS A 252 5.74 18.71 0.44
CA HIS A 252 4.63 17.82 0.74
C HIS A 252 4.69 16.63 -0.22
N PHE A 253 4.50 15.43 0.31
CA PHE A 253 4.41 14.20 -0.45
C PHE A 253 3.48 13.24 0.29
N ASP A 254 2.41 12.79 -0.35
CA ASP A 254 1.47 11.85 0.22
C ASP A 254 1.03 10.79 -0.78
N GLY A 255 0.47 9.72 -0.23
CA GLY A 255 -0.12 8.65 -1.01
C GLY A 255 -1.40 8.14 -0.38
N ALA A 256 -2.32 7.72 -1.24
CA ALA A 256 -3.66 7.29 -0.88
C ALA A 256 -4.12 6.12 -1.76
N ILE A 257 -5.22 5.50 -1.37
CA ILE A 257 -6.03 4.65 -2.25
C ILE A 257 -7.30 5.41 -2.60
N HIS A 258 -7.57 5.51 -3.90
CA HIS A 258 -8.86 5.94 -4.44
C HIS A 258 -9.74 4.70 -4.67
N PHE A 259 -10.97 4.73 -4.19
CA PHE A 259 -11.94 3.63 -4.27
C PHE A 259 -13.00 3.96 -5.32
N TYR A 260 -12.73 3.60 -6.57
CA TYR A 260 -13.65 3.86 -7.66
C TYR A 260 -14.75 2.81 -7.67
N ASN A 261 -16.02 3.21 -7.75
CA ASN A 261 -17.06 2.26 -8.14
C ASN A 261 -16.91 1.92 -9.64
N GLU A 262 -17.65 0.91 -10.13
CA GLU A 262 -17.53 0.42 -11.50
C GLU A 262 -17.63 1.52 -12.57
N ASN A 263 -18.65 2.38 -12.47
CA ASN A 263 -18.87 3.46 -13.44
C ASN A 263 -17.74 4.50 -13.39
N GLU A 264 -17.31 4.89 -12.20
CA GLU A 264 -16.22 5.84 -12.02
C GLU A 264 -14.89 5.25 -12.50
N TYR A 265 -14.64 3.97 -12.24
CA TYR A 265 -13.44 3.26 -12.63
C TYR A 265 -13.29 3.26 -14.15
N TYR A 266 -14.27 2.76 -14.90
CA TYR A 266 -14.19 2.74 -16.37
C TYR A 266 -14.10 4.16 -16.94
N SER A 267 -14.84 5.12 -16.38
CA SER A 267 -14.81 6.51 -16.82
C SER A 267 -13.43 7.16 -16.63
N ARG A 268 -12.79 6.97 -15.46
CA ARG A 268 -11.49 7.56 -15.16
C ARG A 268 -10.34 6.79 -15.82
N ARG A 269 -10.39 5.46 -15.79
CA ARG A 269 -9.39 4.56 -16.38
C ARG A 269 -9.27 4.74 -17.88
N ASP A 270 -10.37 5.03 -18.59
CA ASP A 270 -10.36 5.19 -20.05
C ASP A 270 -10.24 6.66 -20.50
N SER A 271 -9.97 7.56 -19.55
CA SER A 271 -9.70 8.99 -19.77
C SER A 271 -8.36 9.43 -19.19
N ASP A 272 -8.12 10.74 -19.04
CA ASP A 272 -6.89 11.31 -18.47
C ASP A 272 -7.17 12.15 -17.21
N PHE A 273 -6.12 12.63 -16.55
CA PHE A 273 -6.22 13.50 -15.37
C PHE A 273 -6.99 14.82 -15.58
N ASN A 274 -7.37 15.16 -16.81
CA ASN A 274 -8.24 16.31 -17.09
C ASN A 274 -9.72 15.91 -17.22
N TYR A 275 -10.10 14.66 -16.90
CA TYR A 275 -11.49 14.19 -16.99
C TYR A 275 -12.50 15.18 -16.36
N ASN A 276 -12.30 15.57 -15.10
CA ASN A 276 -13.22 16.47 -14.39
C ASN A 276 -13.25 17.90 -14.98
N ASN A 277 -12.22 18.31 -15.71
CA ASN A 277 -12.20 19.59 -16.41
C ASN A 277 -12.88 19.50 -17.80
N LYS A 278 -12.89 18.31 -18.39
CA LYS A 278 -13.40 18.04 -19.75
C LYS A 278 -14.85 17.57 -19.78
N ASN A 279 -15.34 16.98 -18.68
CA ASN A 279 -16.65 16.35 -18.61
C ASN A 279 -17.56 17.04 -17.57
N GLN A 280 -18.86 17.04 -17.84
CA GLN A 280 -19.86 17.59 -16.90
C GLN A 280 -20.06 16.71 -15.65
N GLY A 281 -19.70 15.42 -15.73
CA GLY A 281 -19.68 14.51 -14.59
C GLY A 281 -18.39 14.68 -13.80
N HIS A 282 -18.49 15.22 -12.59
CA HIS A 282 -17.34 15.33 -11.69
C HIS A 282 -17.19 14.04 -10.87
N ILE A 283 -16.12 13.28 -11.10
CA ILE A 283 -15.81 12.11 -10.25
C ILE A 283 -15.19 12.64 -8.96
N LYS A 284 -15.86 12.37 -7.84
CA LYS A 284 -15.36 12.60 -6.48
C LYS A 284 -15.34 11.26 -5.76
N THR A 285 -14.29 10.51 -6.00
CA THR A 285 -14.10 9.18 -5.46
C THR A 285 -13.73 9.22 -3.98
N LEU A 286 -14.20 8.23 -3.23
CA LEU A 286 -13.76 7.98 -1.86
C LEU A 286 -12.23 7.79 -1.86
N SER A 287 -11.54 8.43 -0.91
CA SER A 287 -10.08 8.36 -0.80
C SER A 287 -9.69 8.05 0.64
N GLN A 288 -8.69 7.21 0.82
CA GLN A 288 -8.07 6.94 2.11
C GLN A 288 -6.57 7.16 2.00
N LYS A 289 -6.08 8.16 2.73
CA LYS A 289 -4.66 8.44 2.80
C LYS A 289 -3.95 7.31 3.55
N LEU A 290 -2.77 6.93 3.07
CA LEU A 290 -1.96 5.87 3.65
C LEU A 290 -0.71 6.41 4.33
N PHE A 291 -0.10 7.44 3.76
CA PHE A 291 1.04 8.11 4.36
C PHE A 291 1.08 9.57 3.92
N LYS A 292 1.80 10.40 4.68
CA LYS A 292 2.29 11.69 4.20
C LYS A 292 3.64 12.02 4.83
N MET A 293 4.42 12.78 4.10
CA MET A 293 5.72 13.33 4.44
C MET A 293 5.66 14.83 4.17
N ASN A 294 5.79 15.63 5.23
CA ASN A 294 5.85 17.09 5.13
C ASN A 294 7.24 17.58 5.55
N GLY A 295 7.64 18.76 5.08
CA GLY A 295 8.96 19.32 5.42
C GLY A 295 9.90 19.30 4.21
N ILE A 296 11.17 18.94 4.40
CA ILE A 296 12.17 18.96 3.32
C ILE A 296 12.33 17.54 2.76
N VAL A 297 11.43 17.14 1.87
CA VAL A 297 11.50 15.83 1.20
C VAL A 297 12.41 15.95 -0.02
N SER A 298 13.57 15.28 0.03
CA SER A 298 14.53 15.28 -1.08
C SER A 298 13.94 14.61 -2.34
N VAL A 299 14.44 14.99 -3.52
CA VAL A 299 14.06 14.36 -4.79
C VAL A 299 14.33 12.85 -4.78
N ASN A 300 15.47 12.43 -4.21
CA ASN A 300 15.81 11.01 -4.07
C ASN A 300 14.82 10.27 -3.17
N THR A 301 14.42 10.88 -2.05
CA THR A 301 13.42 10.33 -1.12
C THR A 301 12.09 10.15 -1.85
N TRP A 302 11.63 11.19 -2.57
CA TRP A 302 10.42 11.14 -3.36
C TRP A 302 10.45 10.04 -4.44
N ILE A 303 11.52 9.95 -5.26
CA ILE A 303 11.65 8.90 -6.29
C ILE A 303 11.59 7.51 -5.63
N LYS A 304 12.38 7.29 -4.57
CA LYS A 304 12.44 6.02 -3.85
C LYS A 304 11.05 5.61 -3.38
N PHE A 305 10.35 6.46 -2.64
CA PHE A 305 9.03 6.11 -2.13
C PHE A 305 7.98 5.98 -3.23
N CYS A 306 8.04 6.76 -4.32
CA CYS A 306 7.19 6.56 -5.50
C CYS A 306 7.40 5.16 -6.10
N SER A 307 8.64 4.77 -6.39
CA SER A 307 8.96 3.45 -6.96
C SER A 307 8.51 2.30 -6.05
N HIS A 308 8.62 2.46 -4.73
CA HIS A 308 8.20 1.43 -3.78
C HIS A 308 6.70 1.40 -3.51
N PHE A 309 6.00 2.53 -3.62
CA PHE A 309 4.55 2.56 -3.47
C PHE A 309 3.87 1.88 -4.67
N PHE A 310 4.45 2.01 -5.86
CA PHE A 310 4.04 1.29 -7.07
C PHE A 310 4.83 -0.02 -7.28
N ALA A 311 5.31 -0.65 -6.21
CA ALA A 311 6.13 -1.86 -6.32
C ALA A 311 5.44 -2.96 -7.15
N GLY A 312 6.22 -3.56 -8.06
CA GLY A 312 5.76 -4.59 -8.99
C GLY A 312 5.12 -4.06 -10.27
N ASN A 313 5.03 -2.74 -10.46
CA ASN A 313 4.58 -2.13 -11.71
C ASN A 313 5.77 -1.52 -12.48
N PRO A 314 6.25 -2.17 -13.57
CA PRO A 314 7.36 -1.67 -14.38
C PRO A 314 7.14 -0.29 -15.00
N LEU A 315 5.90 0.18 -15.15
CA LEU A 315 5.60 1.48 -15.76
C LEU A 315 6.18 2.65 -14.96
N ILE A 316 6.40 2.50 -13.65
CA ILE A 316 7.05 3.56 -12.85
C ILE A 316 8.53 3.72 -13.23
N PHE A 317 9.19 2.64 -13.66
CA PHE A 317 10.54 2.70 -14.19
C PHE A 317 10.56 3.27 -15.60
N GLU A 318 9.62 2.85 -16.46
CA GLU A 318 9.48 3.45 -17.79
C GLU A 318 9.36 4.97 -17.69
N TYR A 319 8.56 5.46 -16.73
CA TYR A 319 8.42 6.89 -16.52
C TYR A 319 9.72 7.60 -16.12
N PHE A 320 10.50 7.00 -15.22
CA PHE A 320 11.70 7.63 -14.66
C PHE A 320 12.97 7.37 -15.50
N GLU A 321 13.06 6.23 -16.18
CA GLU A 321 14.26 5.77 -16.89
C GLU A 321 14.08 5.66 -18.40
N ASP A 322 12.87 5.87 -18.93
CA ASP A 322 12.52 5.66 -20.34
C ASP A 322 12.73 4.20 -20.80
N LYS A 323 12.68 3.26 -19.85
CA LYS A 323 12.78 1.80 -20.07
C LYS A 323 12.23 1.01 -18.89
N TYR A 324 11.83 -0.24 -19.14
CA TYR A 324 11.56 -1.19 -18.07
C TYR A 324 12.85 -1.70 -17.41
N PRO A 325 12.76 -2.31 -16.21
CA PRO A 325 13.87 -3.07 -15.65
C PRO A 325 14.38 -4.13 -16.63
N ASN A 326 15.70 -4.36 -16.67
CA ASN A 326 16.32 -5.27 -17.65
C ASN A 326 15.66 -6.66 -17.71
N HIS A 327 15.33 -7.24 -16.56
CA HIS A 327 14.68 -8.56 -16.51
C HIS A 327 13.29 -8.58 -17.16
N ILE A 328 12.54 -7.46 -17.12
CA ILE A 328 11.26 -7.33 -17.82
C ILE A 328 11.49 -7.28 -19.32
N ASN A 329 12.46 -6.47 -19.79
CA ASN A 329 12.79 -6.40 -21.22
C ASN A 329 13.20 -7.78 -21.78
N GLU A 330 14.07 -8.51 -21.07
CA GLU A 330 14.49 -9.86 -21.46
C GLU A 330 13.32 -10.86 -21.55
N ILE A 331 12.35 -10.75 -20.64
CA ILE A 331 11.14 -11.59 -20.66
C ILE A 331 10.28 -11.23 -21.88
N LEU A 332 10.04 -9.94 -22.11
CA LEU A 332 9.24 -9.47 -23.24
C LEU A 332 9.84 -9.89 -24.58
N GLU A 333 11.16 -9.77 -24.75
CA GLU A 333 11.87 -10.26 -25.95
C GLU A 333 11.65 -11.76 -26.17
N LYS A 334 11.80 -12.58 -25.12
CA LYS A 334 11.57 -14.03 -25.21
C LYS A 334 10.12 -14.39 -25.54
N LEU A 335 9.15 -13.62 -25.06
CA LEU A 335 7.74 -13.83 -25.39
C LEU A 335 7.45 -13.50 -26.85
N ARG A 336 7.99 -12.39 -27.35
CA ARG A 336 7.84 -11.98 -28.76
C ARG A 336 8.46 -13.00 -29.71
N LEU A 337 9.65 -13.51 -29.41
CA LEU A 337 10.32 -14.56 -30.20
C LEU A 337 9.60 -15.92 -30.20
N ARG A 338 8.68 -16.17 -29.25
CA ARG A 338 7.84 -17.40 -29.24
C ARG A 338 6.55 -17.26 -30.03
N ASN A 339 6.14 -16.02 -30.27
CA ASN A 339 4.91 -15.68 -30.99
C ASN A 339 5.17 -15.37 -32.48
N GLU A 340 6.45 -15.22 -32.86
CA GLU A 340 6.96 -15.31 -34.24
C GLU A 340 7.23 -16.78 -34.62
#